data_AF-A0AAD4PNT7-F1
#
_entry.id   AF-A0AAD4PNT7-F1
#
_cell.length_a   1.000
_cell.length_b   1.000
_cell.length_c   1.000
_cell.angle_alpha   90.00
_cell.angle_beta   90.00
_cell.angle_gamma   90.00
#
_symmetry.space_group_name_H-M   'P 1'
#
loop_
_entity.id
_entity.type
_entity.pdbx_description
1 polymer ?
#
loop_
_entity_poly.entity_id
_entity_poly.type
_entity_poly.pdbx_seq_one_letter_code
_entity_poly.pdbx_strand_id
1 'polypeptide(L)'
;MHSLPLIFARQLNPGVVLTHELSMKIFKYESMNRERSQLDDEIVQIRKKQDNMEDNLAEALAEDEFRRCQQGELLGEPNEEDLLQIFKQHLSRIIDKLATKYERKIFLEMDLRKMKMTIEKEIVAVNEESAAANKES
;
A
#
# COMPACT_ATOMS: atom_id res chain seq x y z
N MET A 1 19.31 3.96 19.72
CA MET A 1 19.86 4.60 18.50
C MET A 1 19.22 3.93 17.30
N HIS A 2 18.35 4.62 16.56
CA HIS A 2 17.88 4.09 15.28
C HIS A 2 19.04 4.19 14.29
N SER A 3 19.49 3.05 13.78
CA SER A 3 20.49 3.00 12.72
C SER A 3 19.92 3.67 11.46
N LEU A 4 20.69 4.54 10.83
CA LEU A 4 20.30 5.18 9.58
C LEU A 4 19.92 4.12 8.51
N PRO A 5 18.87 4.33 7.69
CA PRO A 5 18.63 3.50 6.52
C PRO A 5 19.90 3.29 5.71
N LEU A 6 20.20 2.03 5.37
CA LEU A 6 21.40 1.68 4.59
C LEU A 6 21.50 2.45 3.27
N ILE A 7 20.36 2.81 2.68
CA ILE A 7 20.28 3.59 1.43
C ILE A 7 20.91 4.99 1.57
N PHE A 8 20.77 5.62 2.74
CA PHE A 8 21.35 6.94 3.03
C PHE A 8 22.71 6.82 3.71
N ALA A 9 22.89 5.80 4.56
CA ALA A 9 24.14 5.61 5.30
C ALA A 9 25.35 5.49 4.38
N ARG A 10 25.19 4.81 3.23
CA ARG A 10 26.24 4.62 2.22
C ARG A 10 26.60 5.89 1.45
N GLN A 11 25.77 6.92 1.53
CA GLN A 11 25.98 8.19 0.82
C GLN A 11 26.74 9.21 1.67
N LEU A 12 26.93 8.96 2.96
CA LEU A 12 27.62 9.86 3.88
C LEU A 12 29.13 9.61 3.89
N ASN A 13 29.91 10.69 3.86
CA ASN A 13 31.35 10.60 4.07
C ASN A 13 31.68 10.17 5.51
N PRO A 14 32.79 9.46 5.75
CA PRO A 14 33.23 9.12 7.10
C PRO A 14 33.38 10.37 7.97
N GLY A 15 32.86 10.30 9.20
CA GLY A 15 32.95 11.41 10.17
C GLY A 15 31.89 12.51 10.01
N VAL A 16 31.04 12.43 8.99
CA VAL A 16 29.92 13.37 8.82
C VAL A 16 28.90 13.21 9.94
N VAL A 17 28.58 14.33 10.60
CA VAL A 17 27.50 14.42 11.58
C VAL A 17 26.25 14.96 10.89
N LEU A 18 25.15 14.23 11.00
CA LEU A 18 23.88 14.67 10.43
C LEU A 18 23.30 15.85 11.20
N THR A 19 22.74 16.81 10.48
CA THR A 19 21.91 17.84 11.09
C THR A 19 20.66 17.21 11.70
N HIS A 20 20.08 17.88 12.70
CA HIS A 20 18.82 17.43 13.29
C HIS A 20 17.70 17.37 12.24
N GLU A 21 17.63 18.36 11.35
CA GLU A 21 16.64 18.43 10.29
C GLU A 21 16.75 17.25 9.31
N LEU A 22 17.96 16.93 8.85
CA LEU A 22 18.20 15.80 7.95
C LEU A 22 17.85 14.46 8.63
N SER A 23 18.19 14.32 9.92
CA SER A 23 17.82 13.15 10.71
C SER A 23 16.30 12.98 10.82
N MET A 24 15.57 14.08 11.03
CA MET A 24 14.10 14.07 11.09
C MET A 24 13.47 13.71 9.73
N LYS A 25 14.01 14.20 8.62
CA LYS A 25 13.55 13.85 7.26
C LYS A 25 13.76 12.37 6.98
N ILE A 26 14.92 11.82 7.34
CA ILE A 26 15.22 10.39 7.22
C ILE A 26 14.24 9.55 8.04
N PHE A 27 13.96 9.93 9.29
CA PHE A 27 12.98 9.25 10.12
C PHE A 27 11.56 9.31 9.51
N LYS A 28 11.16 10.46 8.98
CA LYS A 28 9.87 10.62 8.28
C LYS A 28 9.79 9.71 7.05
N TYR A 29 10.86 9.63 6.27
CA TYR A 29 10.96 8.74 5.11
C TYR A 29 10.78 7.26 5.51
N GLU A 30 11.43 6.80 6.58
CA GLU A 30 11.24 5.45 7.10
C GLU A 30 9.79 5.21 7.54
N SER A 31 9.18 6.19 8.22
CA SER A 31 7.79 6.10 8.64
C SER A 31 6.84 5.95 7.45
N MET A 32 7.06 6.72 6.39
CA MET A 32 6.28 6.61 5.15
C MET A 32 6.50 5.28 4.43
N ASN A 33 7.71 4.72 4.44
CA ASN A 33 7.98 3.40 3.89
C ASN A 33 7.24 2.29 4.67
N ARG A 34 7.16 2.41 6.01
CA ARG A 34 6.35 1.50 6.83
C ARG A 34 4.87 1.61 6.49
N GLU A 35 4.34 2.83 6.36
CA GLU A 35 2.94 3.04 5.92
C GLU A 35 2.69 2.41 4.54
N ARG A 36 3.63 2.56 3.59
CA ARG A 36 3.51 1.94 2.27
C ARG A 36 3.45 0.42 2.35
N SER A 37 4.31 -0.19 3.16
CA SER A 37 4.30 -1.64 3.38
C SER A 37 2.98 -2.12 4.01
N GLN A 38 2.44 -1.36 4.96
CA GLN A 38 1.15 -1.67 5.57
C GLN A 38 0.01 -1.58 4.55
N LEU A 39 0.03 -0.58 3.66
CA LEU A 39 -0.94 -0.49 2.57
C LEU A 39 -0.87 -1.70 1.62
N ASP A 40 0.34 -2.20 1.34
CA ASP A 40 0.51 -3.41 0.52
C ASP A 40 -0.16 -4.62 1.18
N ASP A 41 0.07 -4.83 2.47
CA ASP A 41 -0.54 -5.92 3.24
C ASP A 41 -2.07 -5.80 3.28
N GLU A 42 -2.59 -4.58 3.51
CA GLU A 42 -4.03 -4.31 3.51
C GLU A 42 -4.67 -4.58 2.14
N ILE A 43 -4.02 -4.18 1.04
CA ILE A 43 -4.50 -4.45 -0.32
C ILE A 43 -4.59 -5.96 -0.56
N VAL A 44 -3.56 -6.72 -0.18
CA VAL A 44 -3.56 -8.18 -0.29
C VAL A 44 -4.72 -8.80 0.49
N GLN A 45 -4.96 -8.34 1.72
CA GLN A 45 -6.09 -8.81 2.53
C GLN A 45 -7.44 -8.49 1.92
N ILE A 46 -7.62 -7.30 1.33
CA ILE A 46 -8.88 -6.92 0.69
C ILE A 46 -9.10 -7.75 -0.58
N ARG A 47 -8.05 -8.00 -1.39
CA ARG A 47 -8.13 -8.89 -2.57
C ARG A 47 -8.54 -10.29 -2.18
N LYS A 48 -7.94 -10.87 -1.14
CA LYS A 48 -8.37 -12.18 -0.63
C LYS A 48 -9.84 -12.21 -0.22
N LYS A 49 -10.37 -11.13 0.36
CA LYS A 49 -11.80 -11.01 0.71
C LYS A 49 -12.68 -10.89 -0.54
N GLN A 50 -12.18 -10.25 -1.60
CA GLN A 50 -12.85 -10.20 -2.88
C GLN A 50 -12.95 -11.61 -3.48
N ASP A 51 -11.83 -12.32 -3.61
CA ASP A 51 -11.77 -13.66 -4.20
C ASP A 51 -12.71 -14.63 -3.47
N ASN A 52 -12.63 -14.67 -2.13
CA ASN A 52 -13.53 -15.50 -1.32
C ASN A 52 -15.01 -15.17 -1.52
N MET A 53 -15.35 -13.90 -1.77
CA MET A 53 -16.74 -13.48 -1.99
C MET A 53 -17.23 -13.89 -3.38
N GLU A 54 -16.36 -13.80 -4.39
CA GLU A 54 -16.64 -14.24 -5.76
C GLU A 54 -16.83 -15.76 -5.80
N ASP A 55 -15.98 -16.53 -5.09
CA ASP A 55 -16.11 -17.98 -4.95
C ASP A 55 -17.44 -18.38 -4.28
N ASN A 56 -17.79 -17.73 -3.16
CA ASN A 56 -19.05 -18.00 -2.46
C ASN A 56 -20.29 -17.67 -3.32
N LEU A 57 -20.22 -16.59 -4.12
CA LEU A 57 -21.29 -16.25 -5.06
C LEU A 57 -21.43 -17.33 -6.14
N ALA A 58 -20.32 -17.79 -6.71
CA ALA A 58 -20.31 -18.83 -7.72
C ALA A 58 -20.88 -20.15 -7.18
N GLU A 59 -20.51 -20.55 -5.96
CA GLU A 59 -21.04 -21.73 -5.29
C GLU A 59 -22.55 -21.61 -5.02
N ALA A 60 -23.00 -20.47 -4.47
CA ALA A 60 -24.42 -20.25 -4.20
C ALA A 60 -25.30 -20.29 -5.45
N LEU A 61 -24.81 -19.72 -6.57
CA LEU A 61 -25.50 -19.78 -7.85
C LEU A 61 -25.55 -21.21 -8.42
N ALA A 62 -24.44 -21.95 -8.33
CA ALA A 62 -24.38 -23.34 -8.80
C ALA A 62 -25.27 -24.29 -7.98
N GLU A 63 -25.30 -24.14 -6.65
CA GLU A 63 -26.19 -24.92 -5.78
C GLU A 63 -27.67 -24.66 -6.09
N ASP A 64 -28.02 -23.40 -6.37
CA ASP A 64 -29.38 -23.04 -6.73
C ASP A 64 -29.80 -23.64 -8.07
N GLU A 65 -28.96 -23.51 -9.11
CA GLU A 65 -29.18 -24.13 -10.41
C GLU A 65 -29.37 -25.66 -10.27
N PHE A 66 -28.52 -26.30 -9.46
CA PHE A 66 -28.62 -27.73 -9.20
C PHE A 66 -29.94 -28.11 -8.49
N ARG A 67 -30.38 -27.36 -7.48
CA ARG A 67 -31.67 -27.59 -6.80
C ARG A 67 -32.85 -27.45 -7.76
N ARG A 68 -32.83 -26.43 -8.62
CA ARG A 68 -33.87 -26.21 -9.63
C ARG A 68 -33.94 -27.37 -10.63
N CYS A 69 -32.80 -27.86 -11.10
CA CYS A 69 -32.74 -29.05 -11.96
C CYS A 69 -33.36 -30.29 -11.29
N GLN A 70 -33.16 -30.47 -9.97
CA GLN A 70 -33.74 -31.59 -9.24
C GLN A 70 -35.26 -31.48 -9.03
N GLN A 71 -35.77 -30.26 -8.82
CA GLN A 71 -37.18 -30.02 -8.53
C GLN A 71 -38.07 -30.01 -9.78
N GLY A 72 -37.46 -30.02 -10.99
CA GLY A 72 -38.21 -29.95 -12.25
C GLY A 72 -38.93 -28.61 -12.44
N GLU A 73 -38.60 -27.60 -11.63
CA GLU A 73 -39.21 -26.28 -11.65
C GLU A 73 -38.60 -25.42 -12.77
N LEU A 74 -39.36 -25.31 -13.86
CA LEU A 74 -39.24 -24.24 -14.83
C LEU A 74 -40.23 -23.15 -14.44
N LEU A 75 -39.69 -22.00 -14.01
CA LEU A 75 -40.32 -20.68 -13.80
C LEU A 75 -40.68 -20.32 -12.35
N GLY A 76 -39.92 -19.33 -11.86
CA GLY A 76 -40.23 -18.52 -10.68
C GLY A 76 -38.96 -17.88 -10.13
N GLU A 77 -38.61 -16.67 -10.57
CA GLU A 77 -37.63 -15.82 -9.87
C GLU A 77 -38.31 -15.29 -8.60
N PRO A 78 -37.95 -15.82 -7.42
CA PRO A 78 -37.61 -14.89 -6.35
C PRO A 78 -36.43 -15.39 -5.50
N ASN A 79 -35.63 -14.45 -5.00
CA ASN A 79 -34.42 -14.57 -4.18
C ASN A 79 -33.07 -14.57 -4.92
N GLU A 80 -33.01 -14.95 -6.21
CA GLU A 80 -31.76 -14.87 -7.01
C GLU A 80 -31.34 -13.40 -7.23
N GLU A 81 -32.28 -12.55 -7.64
CA GLU A 81 -32.05 -11.12 -7.86
C GLU A 81 -31.60 -10.42 -6.56
N ASP A 82 -32.19 -10.78 -5.41
CA ASP A 82 -31.85 -10.22 -4.11
C ASP A 82 -30.44 -10.63 -3.66
N LEU A 83 -30.09 -11.92 -3.78
CA LEU A 83 -28.74 -12.43 -3.51
C LEU A 83 -27.71 -11.76 -4.45
N LEU A 84 -27.98 -11.75 -5.75
CA LEU A 84 -27.13 -11.12 -6.75
C LEU A 84 -26.94 -9.62 -6.45
N GLN A 85 -27.99 -8.93 -6.02
CA GLN A 85 -27.93 -7.52 -5.66
C GLN A 85 -27.10 -7.30 -4.39
N ILE A 86 -27.23 -8.15 -3.36
CA ILE A 86 -26.40 -8.11 -2.15
C ILE A 86 -24.93 -8.32 -2.52
N PHE A 87 -24.62 -9.34 -3.32
CA PHE A 87 -23.24 -9.61 -3.75
C PHE A 87 -22.67 -8.46 -4.59
N LYS A 88 -23.43 -7.91 -5.55
CA LYS A 88 -23.04 -6.73 -6.32
C LYS A 88 -22.74 -5.53 -5.42
N GLN A 89 -23.60 -5.24 -4.44
CA GLN A 89 -23.36 -4.15 -3.48
C GLN A 89 -22.09 -4.38 -2.66
N HIS A 90 -21.86 -5.61 -2.20
CA HIS A 90 -20.67 -5.94 -1.42
C HIS A 90 -19.38 -5.89 -2.26
N LEU A 91 -19.40 -6.40 -3.49
CA LEU A 91 -18.28 -6.32 -4.43
C LEU A 91 -17.96 -4.86 -4.78
N SER A 92 -18.97 -4.03 -5.07
CA SER A 92 -18.77 -2.59 -5.29
C SER A 92 -18.09 -1.92 -4.09
N ARG A 93 -18.55 -2.19 -2.86
CA ARG A 93 -17.91 -1.67 -1.64
C ARG A 93 -16.47 -2.15 -1.47
N ILE A 94 -16.14 -3.36 -1.89
CA ILE A 94 -14.77 -3.89 -1.86
C ILE A 94 -13.90 -3.17 -2.90
N ILE A 95 -14.42 -2.98 -4.11
CA ILE A 95 -13.76 -2.24 -5.19
C ILE A 95 -13.47 -0.79 -4.75
N ASP A 96 -14.44 -0.11 -4.13
CA ASP A 96 -14.26 1.24 -3.61
C ASP A 96 -13.14 1.30 -2.56
N LYS A 97 -13.10 0.33 -1.63
CA LYS A 97 -12.03 0.23 -0.64
C LYS A 97 -10.67 0.00 -1.29
N LEU A 98 -10.59 -0.87 -2.29
CA LEU A 98 -9.36 -1.10 -3.05
C LEU A 98 -8.92 0.17 -3.77
N ALA A 99 -9.84 0.86 -4.43
CA ALA A 99 -9.55 2.10 -5.15
C ALA A 99 -8.92 3.15 -4.22
N THR A 100 -9.53 3.39 -3.04
CA THR A 100 -8.99 4.32 -2.05
C THR A 100 -7.58 3.92 -1.57
N LYS A 101 -7.32 2.61 -1.38
CA LYS A 101 -6.00 2.12 -0.94
C LYS A 101 -4.94 2.26 -2.02
N TYR A 102 -5.26 1.93 -3.27
CA TYR A 102 -4.35 2.13 -4.40
C TYR A 102 -4.05 3.61 -4.65
N GLU A 103 -5.08 4.46 -4.57
CA GLU A 103 -4.91 5.91 -4.69
C GLU A 103 -3.96 6.45 -3.60
N ARG A 104 -4.20 6.08 -2.34
CA ARG A 104 -3.30 6.47 -1.24
C ARG A 104 -1.88 5.96 -1.46
N LYS A 105 -1.71 4.72 -1.93
CA LYS A 105 -0.39 4.15 -2.24
C LYS A 105 0.33 4.96 -3.32
N ILE A 106 -0.35 5.34 -4.41
CA ILE A 106 0.24 6.14 -5.49
C ILE A 106 0.73 7.50 -4.97
N PHE A 107 -0.10 8.20 -4.20
CA PHE A 107 0.29 9.48 -3.60
C PHE A 107 1.48 9.33 -2.65
N LEU A 108 1.45 8.31 -1.79
CA LEU A 108 2.53 8.04 -0.85
C LEU A 108 3.85 7.69 -1.56
N GLU A 109 3.81 6.94 -2.66
CA GLU A 109 4.99 6.65 -3.48
C GLU A 109 5.58 7.90 -4.14
N MET A 110 4.72 8.81 -4.61
CA MET A 110 5.17 10.09 -5.12
C MET A 110 5.87 10.92 -4.04
N ASP A 111 5.29 11.00 -2.84
CA ASP A 111 5.87 11.75 -1.73
C ASP A 111 7.17 11.11 -1.21
N LEU A 112 7.24 9.76 -1.18
CA LEU A 112 8.47 9.03 -0.88
C LEU A 112 9.59 9.37 -1.86
N ARG A 113 9.30 9.43 -3.16
CA ARG A 113 10.30 9.81 -4.18
C ARG A 113 10.80 11.24 -3.95
N LYS A 114 9.89 12.19 -3.72
CA LYS A 114 10.25 13.58 -3.42
C LYS A 114 11.12 13.69 -2.17
N MET A 115 10.68 13.06 -1.08
CA MET A 115 11.41 13.05 0.19
C MET A 115 12.81 12.45 0.04
N LYS A 116 12.93 11.35 -0.70
CA LYS A 116 14.23 10.72 -1.00
C LYS A 116 15.16 11.70 -1.72
N MET A 117 14.68 12.36 -2.78
CA MET A 117 15.48 13.35 -3.52
C MET A 117 15.91 14.52 -2.64
N THR A 118 15.03 14.98 -1.73
CA THR A 118 15.36 16.03 -0.76
C THR A 118 16.48 15.58 0.19
N ILE A 119 16.36 14.38 0.77
CA ILE A 119 17.38 13.81 1.66
C ILE A 119 18.71 13.65 0.93
N GLU A 120 18.71 13.12 -0.30
CA GLU A 120 19.92 12.91 -1.09
C GLU A 120 20.65 14.24 -1.36
N LYS A 121 19.91 15.32 -1.68
CA LYS A 121 20.51 16.65 -1.87
C LYS A 121 21.13 17.20 -0.59
N GLU A 122 20.47 17.02 0.54
CA GLU A 122 20.99 17.48 1.84
C GLU A 122 22.21 16.67 2.29
N ILE A 123 22.25 15.36 2.01
CA ILE A 123 23.44 14.54 2.24
C ILE A 123 24.63 15.08 1.43
N VAL A 124 24.42 15.44 0.16
CA VAL A 124 25.47 16.05 -0.67
C VAL A 124 25.99 17.35 -0.03
N ALA A 125 25.08 18.24 0.41
CA ALA A 125 25.48 19.50 1.04
C ALA A 125 26.31 19.29 2.31
N VAL A 126 25.87 18.40 3.22
CA VAL A 126 26.60 18.12 4.46
C VAL A 126 27.95 17.44 4.19
N ASN A 127 28.03 16.59 3.15
CA ASN A 127 29.30 16.00 2.72
C ASN A 127 30.29 17.05 2.19
N GLU A 128 29.80 18.02 1.40
CA GLU A 128 30.60 19.12 0.86
C GLU A 128 31.13 20.04 1.98
N GLU A 129 30.27 20.40 2.94
CA GLU A 129 30.65 21.18 4.12
C GLU A 129 31.74 20.47 4.94
N SER A 130 31.56 19.16 5.18
CA SER A 130 32.56 18.36 5.92
C SER A 130 33.88 18.24 5.15
N ALA A 131 33.83 18.07 3.82
CA ALA A 131 35.02 18.01 2.98
C ALA A 131 35.77 19.35 2.93
N ALA A 132 35.06 20.48 2.96
CA ALA A 132 35.66 21.81 3.04
C ALA A 132 36.35 22.03 4.40
N ALA A 133 35.67 21.72 5.51
CA ALA A 133 36.23 21.85 6.85
C ALA A 133 37.52 21.02 7.06
N ASN A 134 37.58 19.83 6.45
CA ASN A 134 38.76 18.96 6.50
C ASN A 134 39.93 19.43 5.60
N LYS A 135 39.71 20.36 4.66
CA LYS A 135 40.78 20.93 3.82
C LYS A 135 41.39 22.19 4.42
N GLU A 136 40.67 22.85 5.33
CA GLU A 136 41.10 24.09 5.99
C GLU A 136 41.77 23.86 7.36
N SER A 137 41.81 22.60 7.83
CA SER A 137 42.50 22.15 9.06
C SER A 137 43.81 21.45 8.74
#